data_AF-A0A7W1QVI7-F1
#
_entry.id   AF-A0A7W1QVI7-F1
#
_cell.length_a   1.000
_cell.length_b   1.000
_cell.length_c   1.000
_cell.angle_alpha   90.00
_cell.angle_beta   90.00
_cell.angle_gamma   90.00
#
_symmetry.space_group_name_H-M   'P 1'
#
loop_
_entity.id
_entity.type
_entity.pdbx_description
1 polymer ?
#
loop_
_entity_poly.entity_id
_entity_poly.type
_entity_poly.pdbx_seq_one_letter_code
_entity_poly.pdbx_strand_id
1 'polypeptide(L)'
;PVSAKTGEGIDRLLDGLLLQAEVLELKAPRDSPARGIVIEARLDKGRGPVATILVQSGTLKRGDVVLAGAVFGRVRAMTDENGKPVNEAGPAIPVEIQGLSDVPLAGEDVLALGDERKAREIALFRQGKFRDVKLAKQQAAKLENMFDEIGENAVKTLALIIKADVQGSYEALSQTLSKLSTDEVKVNIVHAAVGGITESDINLALASKAVVIGFNARADAQARKLAEGSGVQIRYYNIIYEAVDEVKAALSGMLAPEQKESTLGLVEIREVYKISKVGTVAGCYVLEGVVRRGARIRLLRDSVVIHDGELDSLKRFKDDVREVKAGFECGLSVKNVDDLKQGDQLEVYEIVEVSRTL
;
A
#
# COMPACT_ATOMS: atom_id res chain seq x y z
N PRO A 1 -1.07 39.09 -2.89
CA PRO A 1 -0.12 38.19 -2.18
C PRO A 1 -0.49 38.22 -0.69
N VAL A 2 -0.40 37.08 -0.01
CA VAL A 2 -0.76 36.96 1.41
C VAL A 2 0.32 36.18 2.15
N SER A 3 0.51 36.50 3.43
CA SER A 3 1.33 35.70 4.34
C SER A 3 0.44 35.08 5.42
N ALA A 4 0.22 33.77 5.34
CA ALA A 4 -0.56 33.02 6.32
C ALA A 4 0.16 32.89 7.69
N LYS A 5 1.45 33.22 7.76
CA LYS A 5 2.24 33.16 9.01
C LYS A 5 2.19 34.47 9.80
N THR A 6 2.25 35.61 9.13
CA THR A 6 2.22 36.94 9.76
C THR A 6 0.82 37.55 9.75
N GLY A 7 -0.10 37.04 8.93
CA GLY A 7 -1.43 37.60 8.72
C GLY A 7 -1.46 38.76 7.72
N GLU A 8 -0.32 39.11 7.12
CA GLU A 8 -0.24 40.23 6.18
C GLU A 8 -1.07 39.95 4.92
N GLY A 9 -1.93 40.91 4.56
CA GLY A 9 -2.73 40.87 3.33
C GLY A 9 -4.05 40.08 3.45
N ILE A 10 -4.41 39.57 4.63
CA ILE A 10 -5.69 38.85 4.84
C ILE A 10 -6.89 39.78 4.59
N ASP A 11 -6.87 41.03 5.10
CA ASP A 11 -7.98 41.96 4.88
C ASP A 11 -8.22 42.21 3.38
N ARG A 12 -7.14 42.40 2.61
CA ARG A 12 -7.24 42.57 1.14
C ARG A 12 -7.78 41.31 0.45
N LEU A 13 -7.47 40.12 0.96
CA LEU A 13 -8.02 38.87 0.45
C LEU A 13 -9.53 38.80 0.72
N LEU A 14 -9.96 39.15 1.93
CA LEU A 14 -11.37 39.17 2.31
C LEU A 14 -12.15 40.17 1.45
N ASP A 15 -11.64 41.38 1.29
CA ASP A 15 -12.24 42.41 0.43
C ASP A 15 -12.36 41.93 -1.03
N GLY A 16 -11.30 41.28 -1.55
CA GLY A 16 -11.31 40.70 -2.89
C GLY A 16 -12.34 39.58 -3.06
N LEU A 17 -12.50 38.72 -2.06
CA LEU A 17 -13.51 37.66 -2.07
C LEU A 17 -14.94 38.21 -1.99
N LEU A 18 -15.17 39.23 -1.15
CA LEU A 18 -16.47 39.90 -1.04
C LEU A 18 -16.84 40.61 -2.35
N LEU A 19 -15.89 41.35 -2.94
CA LEU A 19 -16.09 42.02 -4.23
C LEU A 19 -16.42 41.00 -5.34
N GLN A 20 -15.68 39.89 -5.39
CA GLN A 20 -15.95 38.84 -6.37
C GLN A 20 -17.33 38.21 -6.18
N ALA A 21 -17.75 37.96 -4.94
CA ALA A 21 -19.07 37.41 -4.63
C ALA A 21 -20.20 38.37 -5.02
N GLU A 22 -20.00 39.68 -4.83
CA GLU A 22 -20.95 40.71 -5.23
C GLU A 22 -21.09 40.78 -6.76
N VAL A 23 -19.96 40.76 -7.49
CA VAL A 23 -19.94 40.75 -8.97
C VAL A 23 -20.65 39.51 -9.55
N LEU A 24 -20.55 38.36 -8.90
CA LEU A 24 -21.21 37.12 -9.33
C LEU A 24 -22.71 37.05 -9.01
N GLU A 25 -23.23 37.99 -8.20
CA GLU A 25 -24.62 38.04 -7.76
C GLU A 25 -25.19 36.68 -7.25
N LEU A 26 -24.42 35.98 -6.43
CA LEU A 26 -24.79 34.64 -5.95
C LEU A 26 -26.12 34.68 -5.16
N LYS A 27 -27.13 33.94 -5.65
CA LYS A 27 -28.49 33.86 -5.07
C LYS A 27 -28.86 32.40 -4.79
N ALA A 28 -29.54 32.16 -3.67
CA ALA A 28 -30.08 30.85 -3.32
C ALA A 28 -31.46 31.01 -2.67
N PRO A 29 -32.46 30.19 -3.04
CA PRO A 29 -33.76 30.23 -2.40
C PRO A 29 -33.66 29.74 -0.96
N ARG A 30 -34.34 30.41 -0.02
CA ARG A 30 -34.40 29.99 1.39
C ARG A 30 -35.68 29.21 1.69
N ASP A 31 -36.82 29.69 1.20
CA ASP A 31 -38.13 29.05 1.40
C ASP A 31 -38.39 27.93 0.38
N SER A 32 -37.55 26.89 0.44
CA SER A 32 -37.72 25.67 -0.36
C SER A 32 -37.15 24.46 0.38
N PRO A 33 -37.52 23.23 0.00
CA PRO A 33 -36.89 22.03 0.56
C PRO A 33 -35.38 22.08 0.37
N ALA A 34 -34.64 21.73 1.43
CA ALA A 34 -33.19 21.78 1.41
C ALA A 34 -32.61 20.88 0.32
N ARG A 35 -31.61 21.40 -0.39
CA ARG A 35 -30.70 20.63 -1.22
C ARG A 35 -29.28 20.98 -0.83
N GLY A 36 -28.41 19.99 -0.83
CA GLY A 36 -27.01 20.16 -0.45
C GLY A 36 -26.16 19.02 -0.93
N ILE A 37 -24.93 18.99 -0.43
CA ILE A 37 -23.95 17.96 -0.75
C ILE A 37 -23.31 17.45 0.54
N VAL A 38 -23.03 16.15 0.60
CA VAL A 38 -22.28 15.56 1.69
C VAL A 38 -20.82 15.99 1.57
N ILE A 39 -20.30 16.68 2.58
CA ILE A 39 -18.89 17.05 2.65
C ILE A 39 -18.08 15.89 3.23
N GLU A 40 -18.56 15.34 4.34
CA GLU A 40 -17.90 14.25 5.05
C GLU A 40 -18.94 13.44 5.82
N ALA A 41 -18.69 12.16 6.01
CA ALA A 41 -19.53 11.28 6.82
C ALA A 41 -18.70 10.32 7.65
N ARG A 42 -19.20 9.99 8.84
CA ARG A 42 -18.57 9.09 9.80
C ARG A 42 -19.57 8.30 10.62
N LEU A 43 -19.10 7.21 11.22
CA LEU A 43 -19.86 6.44 12.19
C LEU A 43 -19.44 6.82 13.61
N ASP A 44 -20.33 7.48 14.35
CA ASP A 44 -20.07 7.94 15.71
C ASP A 44 -20.66 6.96 16.75
N LYS A 45 -19.85 6.64 17.78
CA LYS A 45 -20.27 5.73 18.85
C LYS A 45 -21.30 6.41 19.75
N GLY A 46 -22.55 5.96 19.62
CA GLY A 46 -23.68 6.43 20.42
C GLY A 46 -24.61 7.37 19.66
N ARG A 47 -24.09 8.16 18.70
CA ARG A 47 -24.92 9.00 17.81
C ARG A 47 -25.36 8.25 16.54
N GLY A 48 -24.62 7.20 16.16
CA GLY A 48 -24.84 6.44 14.93
C GLY A 48 -24.21 7.14 13.72
N PRO A 49 -24.72 6.92 12.50
CA PRO A 49 -24.23 7.59 11.31
C PRO A 49 -24.46 9.09 11.38
N VAL A 50 -23.39 9.86 11.17
CA VAL A 50 -23.42 11.32 11.11
C VAL A 50 -22.78 11.80 9.81
N ALA A 51 -23.31 12.90 9.28
CA ALA A 51 -22.82 13.47 8.03
C ALA A 51 -22.83 15.00 8.10
N THR A 52 -21.74 15.61 7.66
CA THR A 52 -21.63 17.06 7.47
C THR A 52 -22.14 17.40 6.07
N ILE A 53 -23.17 18.23 6.01
CA ILE A 53 -23.87 18.60 4.78
C ILE A 53 -23.69 20.08 4.56
N LEU A 54 -23.22 20.47 3.37
CA LEU A 54 -23.26 21.85 2.94
C LEU A 54 -24.59 22.12 2.24
N VAL A 55 -25.45 22.91 2.86
CA VAL A 55 -26.75 23.29 2.27
C VAL A 55 -26.49 24.29 1.14
N GLN A 56 -26.91 23.97 -0.08
CA GLN A 56 -26.73 24.82 -1.26
C GLN A 56 -27.98 25.65 -1.58
N SER A 57 -29.17 25.11 -1.27
CA SER A 57 -30.44 25.79 -1.48
C SER A 57 -31.49 25.29 -0.48
N GLY A 58 -32.49 26.11 -0.20
CA GLY A 58 -33.51 25.82 0.79
C GLY A 58 -33.01 25.93 2.23
N THR A 59 -33.85 25.49 3.16
CA THR A 59 -33.52 25.46 4.60
C THR A 59 -33.74 24.06 5.14
N LEU A 60 -32.68 23.46 5.66
CA LEU A 60 -32.74 22.15 6.30
C LEU A 60 -33.18 22.32 7.75
N LYS A 61 -34.19 21.57 8.19
CA LYS A 61 -34.73 21.65 9.54
C LYS A 61 -34.65 20.32 10.26
N ARG A 62 -34.59 20.41 11.59
CA ARG A 62 -34.71 19.22 12.44
C ARG A 62 -36.09 18.59 12.21
N GLY A 63 -36.11 17.28 12.00
CA GLY A 63 -37.32 16.52 11.68
C GLY A 63 -37.57 16.32 10.19
N ASP A 64 -36.84 17.02 9.31
CA ASP A 64 -36.92 16.78 7.88
C ASP A 64 -36.47 15.36 7.54
N VAL A 65 -37.09 14.80 6.51
CA VAL A 65 -36.63 13.54 5.92
C VAL A 65 -35.64 13.85 4.82
N VAL A 66 -34.49 13.20 4.87
CA VAL A 66 -33.38 13.46 3.97
C VAL A 66 -33.05 12.19 3.20
N LEU A 67 -32.78 12.36 1.91
CA LEU A 67 -32.17 11.36 1.04
C LEU A 67 -30.78 11.87 0.65
N ALA A 68 -29.74 11.14 1.04
CA ALA A 68 -28.35 11.38 0.69
C ALA A 68 -27.85 10.19 -0.14
N GLY A 69 -27.78 10.36 -1.47
CA GLY A 69 -27.44 9.25 -2.37
C GLY A 69 -28.34 8.03 -2.20
N ALA A 70 -27.77 6.91 -1.74
CA ALA A 70 -28.47 5.65 -1.47
C ALA A 70 -28.87 5.46 0.02
N VAL A 71 -28.71 6.50 0.83
CA VAL A 71 -29.01 6.54 2.26
C VAL A 71 -30.19 7.46 2.51
N PHE A 72 -31.05 7.11 3.45
CA PHE A 72 -32.19 7.94 3.85
C PHE A 72 -32.31 8.01 5.37
N GLY A 73 -33.03 9.00 5.87
CA GLY A 73 -33.35 9.06 7.30
C GLY A 73 -34.04 10.34 7.69
N ARG A 74 -34.47 10.41 8.96
CA ARG A 74 -35.06 11.61 9.52
C ARG A 74 -34.02 12.32 10.38
N VAL A 75 -33.85 13.62 10.18
CA VAL A 75 -32.89 14.43 10.94
C VAL A 75 -33.33 14.50 12.40
N ARG A 76 -32.61 13.80 13.28
CA ARG A 76 -32.90 13.74 14.73
C ARG A 76 -32.27 14.87 15.49
N ALA A 77 -31.08 15.30 15.07
CA ALA A 77 -30.32 16.39 15.65
C ALA A 77 -29.43 17.02 14.58
N MET A 78 -29.12 18.31 14.77
CA MET A 78 -28.22 19.07 13.93
C MET A 78 -27.27 19.90 14.79
N THR A 79 -26.03 20.03 14.37
CA THR A 79 -25.00 20.84 15.02
C THR A 79 -24.24 21.70 14.00
N ASP A 80 -23.91 22.92 14.38
CA ASP A 80 -23.11 23.85 13.57
C ASP A 80 -21.61 23.49 13.57
N GLU A 81 -20.80 24.25 12.84
CA GLU A 81 -19.35 24.08 12.75
C GLU A 81 -18.62 24.27 14.09
N ASN A 82 -19.25 24.91 15.07
CA ASN A 82 -18.74 25.10 16.43
C ASN A 82 -19.24 24.00 17.40
N GLY A 83 -19.97 23.00 16.90
CA GLY A 83 -20.54 21.92 17.69
C GLY A 83 -21.77 22.32 18.52
N LYS A 84 -22.35 23.50 18.29
CA LYS A 84 -23.55 23.95 18.99
C LYS A 84 -24.80 23.39 18.32
N PRO A 85 -25.83 23.00 19.10
CA PRO A 85 -27.07 22.49 18.53
C PRO A 85 -27.82 23.60 17.77
N VAL A 86 -28.30 23.27 16.57
CA VAL A 86 -29.10 24.17 15.72
C VAL A 86 -30.39 23.49 15.29
N ASN A 87 -31.42 24.29 15.02
CA ASN A 87 -32.74 23.78 14.57
C ASN A 87 -32.98 23.94 13.07
N GLU A 88 -32.23 24.83 12.43
CA GLU A 88 -32.29 25.08 10.98
C GLU A 88 -30.92 25.47 10.43
N ALA A 89 -30.68 25.15 9.16
CA ALA A 89 -29.51 25.54 8.40
C ALA A 89 -29.93 26.02 7.00
N GLY A 90 -29.58 27.27 6.67
CA GLY A 90 -29.87 27.87 5.36
C GLY A 90 -28.74 27.64 4.33
N PRO A 91 -28.88 28.22 3.13
CA PRO A 91 -27.88 28.10 2.07
C PRO A 91 -26.50 28.62 2.50
N ALA A 92 -25.45 27.97 2.00
CA ALA A 92 -24.04 28.19 2.30
C ALA A 92 -23.58 27.87 3.73
N ILE A 93 -24.44 27.25 4.55
CA ILE A 93 -24.10 26.84 5.92
C ILE A 93 -23.81 25.34 5.96
N PRO A 94 -22.65 24.90 6.47
CA PRO A 94 -22.39 23.50 6.77
C PRO A 94 -23.10 23.10 8.07
N VAL A 95 -23.72 21.92 8.08
CA VAL A 95 -24.41 21.39 9.26
C VAL A 95 -24.15 19.89 9.40
N GLU A 96 -23.76 19.45 10.60
CA GLU A 96 -23.64 18.02 10.91
C GLU A 96 -25.01 17.48 11.32
N ILE A 97 -25.50 16.47 10.61
CA ILE A 97 -26.80 15.84 10.88
C ILE A 97 -26.65 14.42 11.44
N GLN A 98 -27.64 14.03 12.23
CA GLN A 98 -27.78 12.67 12.79
C GLN A 98 -29.13 12.06 12.42
N GLY A 99 -29.18 10.73 12.31
CA GLY A 99 -30.43 9.98 12.09
C GLY A 99 -30.60 9.39 10.70
N LEU A 100 -29.51 9.29 9.95
CA LEU A 100 -29.45 8.53 8.71
C LEU A 100 -29.42 7.02 8.98
N SER A 101 -29.91 6.23 8.03
CA SER A 101 -29.93 4.76 8.12
C SER A 101 -28.54 4.14 8.05
N ASP A 102 -27.61 4.81 7.36
CA ASP A 102 -26.23 4.36 7.15
C ASP A 102 -25.33 5.60 6.93
N VAL A 103 -24.01 5.39 6.75
CA VAL A 103 -23.05 6.44 6.42
C VAL A 103 -23.15 6.76 4.91
N PRO A 104 -23.61 7.96 4.50
CA PRO A 104 -23.69 8.33 3.08
C PRO A 104 -22.30 8.56 2.48
N LEU A 105 -22.19 8.52 1.15
CA LEU A 105 -20.90 8.77 0.51
C LEU A 105 -20.60 10.28 0.42
N ALA A 106 -19.34 10.65 0.64
CA ALA A 106 -18.86 12.01 0.40
C ALA A 106 -19.08 12.42 -1.07
N GLY A 107 -19.52 13.66 -1.29
CA GLY A 107 -19.82 14.20 -2.61
C GLY A 107 -21.22 13.84 -3.15
N GLU A 108 -22.02 13.04 -2.45
CA GLU A 108 -23.39 12.74 -2.89
C GLU A 108 -24.36 13.90 -2.64
N ASP A 109 -25.32 14.05 -3.55
CA ASP A 109 -26.42 14.99 -3.41
C ASP A 109 -27.34 14.61 -2.24
N VAL A 110 -27.74 15.64 -1.52
CA VAL A 110 -28.68 15.60 -0.40
C VAL A 110 -29.95 16.32 -0.80
N LEU A 111 -31.09 15.68 -0.60
CA LEU A 111 -32.41 16.24 -0.84
C LEU A 111 -33.31 16.05 0.38
N ALA A 112 -33.89 17.14 0.88
CA ALA A 112 -34.99 17.08 1.82
C ALA A 112 -36.29 16.71 1.09
N LEU A 113 -37.02 15.75 1.64
CA LEU A 113 -38.26 15.19 1.10
C LEU A 113 -39.36 15.29 2.16
N GLY A 114 -40.60 15.44 1.71
CA GLY A 114 -41.76 15.49 2.62
C GLY A 114 -42.24 14.11 3.10
N ASP A 115 -41.82 13.01 2.45
CA ASP A 115 -42.31 11.66 2.73
C ASP A 115 -41.17 10.65 2.86
N GLU A 116 -41.09 10.02 4.03
CA GLU A 116 -40.11 9.00 4.36
C GLU A 116 -40.28 7.71 3.56
N ARG A 117 -41.51 7.34 3.19
CA ARG A 117 -41.76 6.14 2.39
C ARG A 117 -41.14 6.29 1.01
N LYS A 118 -41.32 7.44 0.37
CA LYS A 118 -40.72 7.75 -0.93
C LYS A 118 -39.20 7.82 -0.85
N ALA A 119 -38.65 8.45 0.20
CA ALA A 119 -37.19 8.49 0.41
C ALA A 119 -36.60 7.07 0.50
N ARG A 120 -37.25 6.19 1.27
CA ARG A 120 -36.86 4.79 1.43
C ARG A 120 -36.90 4.03 0.10
N GLU A 121 -37.97 4.17 -0.66
CA GLU A 121 -38.13 3.48 -1.95
C GLU A 121 -37.01 3.88 -2.94
N ILE A 122 -36.72 5.19 -3.04
CA ILE A 122 -35.64 5.70 -3.91
C ILE A 122 -34.28 5.19 -3.44
N ALA A 123 -34.01 5.22 -2.13
CA ALA A 123 -32.76 4.73 -1.57
C ALA A 123 -32.55 3.23 -1.86
N LEU A 124 -33.56 2.40 -1.61
CA LEU A 124 -33.48 0.95 -1.88
C LEU A 124 -33.30 0.65 -3.38
N PHE A 125 -33.96 1.41 -4.25
CA PHE A 125 -33.76 1.28 -5.69
C PHE A 125 -32.31 1.62 -6.09
N ARG A 126 -31.73 2.69 -5.53
CA ARG A 126 -30.32 3.07 -5.76
C ARG A 126 -29.35 2.01 -5.22
N GLN A 127 -29.61 1.44 -4.05
CA GLN A 127 -28.80 0.36 -3.48
C GLN A 127 -28.83 -0.90 -4.36
N GLY A 128 -30.00 -1.28 -4.86
CA GLY A 128 -30.14 -2.42 -5.78
C GLY A 128 -29.30 -2.23 -7.05
N LYS A 129 -29.44 -1.07 -7.70
CA LYS A 129 -28.65 -0.73 -8.89
C LYS A 129 -27.14 -0.72 -8.61
N PHE A 130 -26.71 -0.18 -7.47
CA PHE A 130 -25.29 -0.18 -7.11
C PHE A 130 -24.74 -1.59 -6.91
N ARG A 131 -25.53 -2.49 -6.29
CA ARG A 131 -25.16 -3.89 -6.12
C ARG A 131 -24.95 -4.59 -7.45
N ASP A 132 -25.86 -4.38 -8.41
CA ASP A 132 -25.76 -5.01 -9.73
C ASP A 132 -24.52 -4.54 -10.50
N VAL A 133 -24.22 -3.23 -10.46
CA VAL A 133 -23.00 -2.67 -11.05
C VAL A 133 -21.74 -3.24 -10.39
N LYS A 134 -21.72 -3.38 -9.05
CA LYS A 134 -20.59 -3.96 -8.32
C LYS A 134 -20.35 -5.42 -8.69
N LEU A 135 -21.41 -6.21 -8.80
CA LEU A 135 -21.34 -7.61 -9.22
C LEU A 135 -20.83 -7.75 -10.65
N ALA A 136 -21.30 -6.89 -11.57
CA ALA A 136 -20.82 -6.88 -12.95
C ALA A 136 -19.33 -6.54 -13.04
N LYS A 137 -18.86 -5.52 -12.31
CA LYS A 137 -17.42 -5.19 -12.22
C LYS A 137 -16.59 -6.35 -11.66
N GLN A 138 -17.08 -7.03 -10.62
CA GLN A 138 -16.39 -8.19 -10.05
C GLN A 138 -16.32 -9.37 -11.02
N GLN A 139 -17.37 -9.62 -11.80
CA GLN A 139 -17.36 -10.67 -12.82
C GLN A 139 -16.38 -10.34 -13.95
N ALA A 140 -16.36 -9.09 -14.42
CA ALA A 140 -15.39 -8.65 -15.43
C ALA A 140 -13.94 -8.81 -14.96
N ALA A 141 -13.63 -8.36 -13.73
CA ALA A 141 -12.29 -8.50 -13.16
C ALA A 141 -11.87 -9.96 -12.94
N LYS A 142 -12.80 -10.86 -12.59
CA LYS A 142 -12.51 -12.29 -12.47
C LYS A 142 -12.16 -12.92 -13.81
N LEU A 143 -12.86 -12.54 -14.88
CA LEU A 143 -12.58 -13.03 -16.24
C LEU A 143 -11.20 -12.57 -16.72
N GLU A 144 -10.84 -11.32 -16.44
CA GLU A 144 -9.52 -10.75 -16.77
C GLU A 144 -8.39 -11.48 -16.02
N ASN A 145 -8.55 -11.69 -14.71
CA ASN A 145 -7.57 -12.41 -13.89
C ASN A 145 -7.42 -13.90 -14.27
N MET A 146 -8.47 -14.56 -14.81
CA MET A 146 -8.37 -15.94 -15.31
C MET A 146 -7.42 -16.07 -16.50
N PHE A 147 -7.18 -15.01 -17.27
CA PHE A 147 -6.19 -15.01 -18.34
C PHE A 147 -4.76 -14.74 -17.81
N ASP A 148 -4.64 -13.94 -16.75
CA ASP A 148 -3.35 -13.62 -16.12
C ASP A 148 -2.79 -14.77 -15.27
N GLU A 149 -3.66 -15.60 -14.65
CA GLU A 149 -3.25 -16.77 -13.85
C GLU A 149 -2.64 -17.92 -14.70
N ILE A 150 -2.69 -17.84 -16.03
CA ILE A 150 -2.06 -18.81 -16.95
C ILE A 150 -0.56 -18.50 -17.15
N GLY A 151 -0.09 -17.30 -16.76
CA GLY A 151 1.33 -16.94 -16.77
C GLY A 151 2.07 -17.49 -15.55
N GLU A 152 3.05 -18.35 -15.76
CA GLU A 152 3.95 -18.90 -14.73
C GLU A 152 4.79 -17.81 -14.04
N ASN A 153 4.20 -17.08 -13.10
CA ASN A 153 4.89 -16.42 -11.98
C ASN A 153 3.85 -16.03 -10.92
N ALA A 154 3.84 -16.72 -9.77
CA ALA A 154 2.91 -16.44 -8.69
C ALA A 154 3.21 -15.06 -8.07
N VAL A 155 2.53 -14.03 -8.55
CA VAL A 155 2.61 -12.66 -8.02
C VAL A 155 2.25 -12.68 -6.54
N LYS A 156 3.17 -12.24 -5.68
CA LYS A 156 2.92 -12.26 -4.24
C LYS A 156 1.94 -11.16 -3.90
N THR A 157 0.85 -11.50 -3.22
CA THR A 157 -0.21 -10.53 -2.90
C THR A 157 -0.25 -10.24 -1.41
N LEU A 158 -0.23 -8.96 -1.04
CA LEU A 158 -0.48 -8.48 0.31
C LEU A 158 -1.94 -8.06 0.43
N ALA A 159 -2.74 -8.84 1.15
CA ALA A 159 -4.14 -8.52 1.41
C ALA A 159 -4.27 -7.54 2.58
N LEU A 160 -5.08 -6.49 2.41
CA LEU A 160 -5.31 -5.46 3.41
C LEU A 160 -6.82 -5.25 3.66
N ILE A 161 -7.16 -5.00 4.92
CA ILE A 161 -8.48 -4.49 5.33
C ILE A 161 -8.27 -3.13 5.98
N ILE A 162 -8.98 -2.10 5.53
CA ILE A 162 -8.81 -0.73 5.99
C ILE A 162 -10.08 -0.27 6.71
N LYS A 163 -9.93 0.17 7.95
CA LYS A 163 -10.98 0.88 8.71
C LYS A 163 -10.53 2.28 9.01
N ALA A 164 -11.35 3.27 8.71
CA ALA A 164 -11.06 4.66 9.05
C ALA A 164 -12.22 5.31 9.81
N ASP A 165 -11.93 6.38 10.54
CA ASP A 165 -12.92 7.22 11.21
C ASP A 165 -13.84 7.94 10.21
N VAL A 166 -13.30 8.42 9.10
CA VAL A 166 -14.01 9.12 8.03
C VAL A 166 -13.78 8.47 6.67
N GLN A 167 -14.69 8.72 5.73
CA GLN A 167 -14.60 8.13 4.40
C GLN A 167 -13.37 8.57 3.60
N GLY A 168 -13.10 9.88 3.56
CA GLY A 168 -12.01 10.43 2.76
C GLY A 168 -10.64 9.82 3.12
N SER A 169 -10.45 9.46 4.39
CA SER A 169 -9.21 8.85 4.86
C SER A 169 -9.00 7.43 4.33
N TYR A 170 -10.01 6.56 4.37
CA TYR A 170 -9.81 5.20 3.82
C TYR A 170 -9.71 5.22 2.29
N GLU A 171 -10.39 6.14 1.60
CA GLU A 171 -10.28 6.28 0.14
C GLU A 171 -8.87 6.75 -0.27
N ALA A 172 -8.35 7.78 0.39
CA ALA A 172 -7.00 8.30 0.15
C ALA A 172 -5.94 7.22 0.44
N LEU A 173 -6.07 6.49 1.55
CA LEU A 173 -5.20 5.37 1.87
C LEU A 173 -5.30 4.27 0.82
N SER A 174 -6.52 3.89 0.44
CA SER A 174 -6.74 2.82 -0.53
C SER A 174 -6.07 3.12 -1.86
N GLN A 175 -6.29 4.33 -2.38
CA GLN A 175 -5.68 4.77 -3.63
C GLN A 175 -4.15 4.83 -3.55
N THR A 176 -3.61 5.31 -2.43
CA THR A 176 -2.15 5.44 -2.24
C THR A 176 -1.49 4.08 -2.10
N LEU A 177 -2.08 3.17 -1.33
CA LEU A 177 -1.56 1.83 -1.12
C LEU A 177 -1.67 0.98 -2.39
N SER A 178 -2.76 1.11 -3.17
CA SER A 178 -2.87 0.40 -4.45
C SER A 178 -1.79 0.80 -5.45
N LYS A 179 -1.33 2.07 -5.43
CA LYS A 179 -0.22 2.56 -6.28
C LYS A 179 1.13 1.96 -5.92
N LEU A 180 1.29 1.33 -4.75
CA LEU A 180 2.52 0.62 -4.38
C LEU A 180 2.64 -0.76 -5.03
N SER A 181 1.60 -1.22 -5.74
CA SER A 181 1.62 -2.51 -6.45
C SER A 181 2.59 -2.45 -7.63
N THR A 182 3.33 -3.53 -7.82
CA THR A 182 4.22 -3.78 -8.96
C THR A 182 3.88 -5.13 -9.60
N ASP A 183 4.60 -5.50 -10.66
CA ASP A 183 4.40 -6.79 -11.33
C ASP A 183 4.83 -7.99 -10.45
N GLU A 184 5.75 -7.78 -9.50
CA GLU A 184 6.23 -8.83 -8.57
C GLU A 184 5.37 -8.93 -7.29
N VAL A 185 4.85 -7.81 -6.80
CA VAL A 185 4.05 -7.73 -5.57
C VAL A 185 2.79 -6.89 -5.76
N LYS A 186 1.62 -7.43 -5.43
CA LYS A 186 0.33 -6.72 -5.53
C LYS A 186 -0.24 -6.39 -4.16
N VAL A 187 -0.75 -5.17 -4.00
CA VAL A 187 -1.57 -4.79 -2.84
C VAL A 187 -3.03 -5.03 -3.17
N ASN A 188 -3.70 -5.89 -2.41
CA ASN A 188 -5.11 -6.20 -2.60
C ASN A 188 -5.94 -5.70 -1.40
N ILE A 189 -6.80 -4.71 -1.63
CA ILE A 189 -7.69 -4.18 -0.60
C ILE A 189 -8.98 -4.99 -0.61
N VAL A 190 -9.09 -5.92 0.34
CA VAL A 190 -10.23 -6.84 0.44
C VAL A 190 -11.49 -6.11 0.89
N HIS A 191 -11.34 -5.20 1.86
CA HIS A 191 -12.43 -4.42 2.40
C HIS A 191 -11.92 -3.08 2.93
N ALA A 192 -12.64 -2.00 2.62
CA ALA A 192 -12.40 -0.68 3.17
C ALA A 192 -13.74 -0.09 3.63
N ALA A 193 -13.82 0.42 4.86
CA ALA A 193 -15.05 0.95 5.42
C ALA A 193 -14.81 1.97 6.55
N VAL A 194 -15.87 2.73 6.83
CA VAL A 194 -15.92 3.68 7.95
C VAL A 194 -16.25 2.96 9.26
N GLY A 195 -15.64 3.42 10.36
CA GLY A 195 -15.96 3.02 11.72
C GLY A 195 -14.85 2.23 12.41
N GLY A 196 -15.15 1.77 13.62
CA GLY A 196 -14.24 0.92 14.41
C GLY A 196 -14.04 -0.46 13.78
N ILE A 197 -12.98 -1.14 14.22
CA ILE A 197 -12.70 -2.52 13.80
C ILE A 197 -13.54 -3.48 14.64
N THR A 198 -14.28 -4.36 13.98
CA THR A 198 -15.23 -5.31 14.57
C THR A 198 -14.76 -6.75 14.43
N GLU A 199 -15.39 -7.70 15.14
CA GLU A 199 -15.11 -9.13 15.00
C GLU A 199 -15.26 -9.63 13.56
N SER A 200 -16.25 -9.14 12.82
CA SER A 200 -16.49 -9.50 11.41
C SER A 200 -15.30 -9.14 10.53
N ASP A 201 -14.63 -8.02 10.81
CA ASP A 201 -13.45 -7.59 10.06
C ASP A 201 -12.25 -8.51 10.35
N ILE A 202 -12.10 -8.96 11.60
CA ILE A 202 -11.06 -9.91 12.00
C ILE A 202 -11.30 -11.29 11.38
N ASN A 203 -12.54 -11.75 11.35
CA ASN A 203 -12.90 -13.01 10.69
C ASN A 203 -12.61 -12.94 9.17
N LEU A 204 -12.92 -11.82 8.53
CA LEU A 204 -12.58 -11.58 7.13
C LEU A 204 -11.06 -11.55 6.92
N ALA A 205 -10.32 -10.92 7.83
CA ALA A 205 -8.87 -10.89 7.80
C ALA A 205 -8.27 -12.29 7.91
N LEU A 206 -8.80 -13.13 8.80
CA LEU A 206 -8.38 -14.50 8.98
C LEU A 206 -8.61 -15.34 7.71
N ALA A 207 -9.80 -15.23 7.10
CA ALA A 207 -10.15 -15.97 5.89
C ALA A 207 -9.30 -15.55 4.67
N SER A 208 -8.95 -14.27 4.58
CA SER A 208 -8.18 -13.70 3.47
C SER A 208 -6.68 -13.58 3.73
N LYS A 209 -6.21 -13.97 4.93
CA LYS A 209 -4.84 -13.72 5.43
C LYS A 209 -4.42 -12.25 5.32
N ALA A 210 -5.37 -11.33 5.53
CA ALA A 210 -5.14 -9.90 5.41
C ALA A 210 -4.61 -9.26 6.70
N VAL A 211 -3.83 -8.20 6.55
CA VAL A 211 -3.46 -7.31 7.65
C VAL A 211 -4.54 -6.24 7.81
N VAL A 212 -4.93 -5.95 9.05
CA VAL A 212 -5.95 -4.94 9.35
C VAL A 212 -5.28 -3.62 9.69
N ILE A 213 -5.65 -2.56 8.96
CA ILE A 213 -5.19 -1.19 9.15
C ILE A 213 -6.34 -0.36 9.73
N GLY A 214 -6.13 0.22 10.91
CA GLY A 214 -7.04 1.17 11.54
C GLY A 214 -6.49 2.60 11.47
N PHE A 215 -7.09 3.47 10.65
CA PHE A 215 -6.73 4.88 10.55
C PHE A 215 -7.65 5.74 11.41
N ASN A 216 -7.15 6.28 12.52
CA ASN A 216 -7.95 6.91 13.58
C ASN A 216 -9.11 6.03 14.12
N ALA A 217 -9.11 4.74 13.77
CA ALA A 217 -10.11 3.76 14.15
C ALA A 217 -9.47 2.75 15.11
N ARG A 218 -10.24 2.31 16.12
CA ARG A 218 -9.78 1.34 17.12
C ARG A 218 -10.64 0.09 17.08
N ALA A 219 -10.01 -1.05 17.34
CA ALA A 219 -10.72 -2.30 17.58
C ALA A 219 -11.44 -2.26 18.92
N ASP A 220 -12.67 -2.79 18.94
CA ASP A 220 -13.37 -3.07 20.17
C ASP A 220 -12.68 -4.21 20.97
N ALA A 221 -13.13 -4.42 22.20
CA ALA A 221 -12.50 -5.38 23.11
C ALA A 221 -12.58 -6.82 22.59
N GLN A 222 -13.67 -7.17 21.89
CA GLN A 222 -13.88 -8.51 21.39
C GLN A 222 -13.04 -8.78 20.15
N ALA A 223 -13.02 -7.84 19.20
CA ALA A 223 -12.18 -7.87 18.02
C ALA A 223 -10.69 -7.96 18.36
N ARG A 224 -10.22 -7.24 19.39
CA ARG A 224 -8.81 -7.33 19.84
C ARG A 224 -8.47 -8.72 20.38
N LYS A 225 -9.34 -9.27 21.24
CA LYS A 225 -9.15 -10.60 21.81
C LYS A 225 -9.15 -11.69 20.73
N LEU A 226 -10.04 -11.56 19.74
CA LEU A 226 -10.10 -12.46 18.60
C LEU A 226 -8.83 -12.36 17.74
N ALA A 227 -8.35 -11.15 17.47
CA ALA A 227 -7.14 -10.94 16.68
C ALA A 227 -5.89 -11.55 17.35
N GLU A 228 -5.74 -11.37 18.67
CA GLU A 228 -4.67 -12.02 19.45
C GLU A 228 -4.77 -13.54 19.43
N GLY A 229 -5.97 -14.10 19.59
CA GLY A 229 -6.18 -15.55 19.58
C GLY A 229 -6.01 -16.21 18.20
N SER A 230 -6.27 -15.48 17.13
CA SER A 230 -6.17 -15.96 15.75
C SER A 230 -4.88 -15.55 15.04
N GLY A 231 -4.01 -14.76 15.67
CA GLY A 231 -2.76 -14.27 15.09
C GLY A 231 -2.95 -13.23 13.98
N VAL A 232 -4.10 -12.55 13.92
CA VAL A 232 -4.36 -11.49 12.95
C VAL A 232 -3.68 -10.20 13.41
N GLN A 233 -2.85 -9.60 12.55
CA GLN A 233 -2.18 -8.35 12.86
C GLN A 233 -3.10 -7.15 12.65
N ILE A 234 -3.21 -6.30 13.67
CA ILE A 234 -3.88 -5.00 13.60
C ILE A 234 -2.82 -3.91 13.75
N ARG A 235 -2.76 -2.99 12.79
CA ARG A 235 -1.88 -1.82 12.79
C ARG A 235 -2.72 -0.55 12.89
N TYR A 236 -2.31 0.38 13.75
CA TYR A 236 -3.03 1.63 13.96
C TYR A 236 -2.19 2.80 13.50
N TYR A 237 -2.81 3.71 12.74
CA TYR A 237 -2.16 4.93 12.25
C TYR A 237 -3.07 6.13 12.43
N ASN A 238 -2.46 7.29 12.51
CA ASN A 238 -3.10 8.61 12.46
C ASN A 238 -2.49 9.50 11.37
N ILE A 239 -1.38 9.07 10.74
CA ILE A 239 -0.69 9.77 9.66
C ILE A 239 -0.60 8.83 8.45
N ILE A 240 -1.05 9.29 7.27
CA ILE A 240 -1.13 8.47 6.06
C ILE A 240 0.27 8.00 5.62
N TYR A 241 1.27 8.87 5.70
CA TYR A 241 2.64 8.56 5.29
C TYR A 241 3.25 7.41 6.10
N GLU A 242 2.98 7.34 7.42
CA GLU A 242 3.47 6.23 8.26
C GLU A 242 2.88 4.88 7.82
N ALA A 243 1.58 4.85 7.51
CA ALA A 243 0.92 3.65 6.99
C ALA A 243 1.49 3.22 5.63
N VAL A 244 1.75 4.19 4.76
CA VAL A 244 2.35 3.96 3.43
C VAL A 244 3.77 3.39 3.56
N ASP A 245 4.59 3.99 4.42
CA ASP A 245 5.99 3.56 4.62
C ASP A 245 6.07 2.16 5.21
N GLU A 246 5.22 1.80 6.18
CA GLU A 246 5.20 0.46 6.76
C GLU A 246 4.71 -0.60 5.76
N VAL A 247 3.67 -0.29 4.97
CA VAL A 247 3.23 -1.20 3.90
C VAL A 247 4.31 -1.34 2.82
N LYS A 248 5.00 -0.26 2.47
CA LYS A 248 6.12 -0.29 1.52
C LYS A 248 7.28 -1.15 2.03
N ALA A 249 7.60 -1.07 3.32
CA ALA A 249 8.60 -1.91 3.96
C ALA A 249 8.18 -3.39 3.97
N ALA A 250 6.91 -3.68 4.28
CA ALA A 250 6.37 -5.03 4.24
C ALA A 250 6.44 -5.63 2.83
N LEU A 251 6.07 -4.87 1.79
CA LEU A 251 6.18 -5.28 0.39
C LEU A 251 7.63 -5.50 -0.03
N SER A 252 8.56 -4.66 0.44
CA SER A 252 10.00 -4.82 0.16
C SER A 252 10.53 -6.14 0.76
N GLY A 253 10.09 -6.51 1.96
CA GLY A 253 10.41 -7.80 2.57
C GLY A 253 9.80 -9.01 1.84
N MET A 254 8.83 -8.81 0.96
CA MET A 254 8.25 -9.86 0.13
C MET A 254 8.99 -10.05 -1.20
N LEU A 255 9.82 -9.08 -1.63
CA LEU A 255 10.61 -9.20 -2.86
C LEU A 255 11.69 -10.27 -2.71
N ALA A 256 11.99 -10.97 -3.81
CA ALA A 256 13.16 -11.84 -3.86
C ALA A 256 14.43 -10.97 -3.80
N PRO A 257 15.45 -11.36 -3.01
CA PRO A 257 16.71 -10.63 -2.96
C PRO A 257 17.39 -10.65 -4.34
N GLU A 258 18.04 -9.55 -4.70
CA GLU A 258 18.85 -9.48 -5.90
C GLU A 258 20.17 -10.19 -5.66
N GLN A 259 20.54 -11.10 -6.55
CA GLN A 259 21.83 -11.77 -6.49
C GLN A 259 22.86 -10.88 -7.18
N LYS A 260 23.71 -10.22 -6.38
CA LYS A 260 24.82 -9.42 -6.90
C LYS A 260 26.13 -10.16 -6.76
N GLU A 261 26.88 -10.20 -7.83
CA GLU A 261 28.22 -10.78 -7.81
C GLU A 261 29.19 -9.80 -7.16
N SER A 262 29.95 -10.29 -6.18
CA SER A 262 31.02 -9.56 -5.53
C SER A 262 32.34 -10.28 -5.82
N THR A 263 33.24 -9.61 -6.56
CA THR A 263 34.58 -10.13 -6.83
C THR A 263 35.37 -10.19 -5.52
N LEU A 264 35.84 -11.39 -5.18
CA LEU A 264 36.62 -11.70 -3.99
C LEU A 264 38.13 -11.58 -4.23
N GLY A 265 38.60 -11.93 -5.42
CA GLY A 265 40.02 -11.87 -5.75
C GLY A 265 40.35 -12.30 -7.17
N LEU A 266 41.58 -12.02 -7.58
CA LEU A 266 42.13 -12.35 -8.88
C LEU A 266 43.37 -13.22 -8.72
N VAL A 267 43.44 -14.30 -9.48
CA VAL A 267 44.53 -15.29 -9.42
C VAL A 267 45.10 -15.51 -10.81
N GLU A 268 46.42 -15.63 -10.92
CA GLU A 268 47.09 -15.96 -12.18
C GLU A 268 47.64 -17.38 -12.13
N ILE A 269 47.38 -18.15 -13.19
CA ILE A 269 47.91 -19.51 -13.35
C ILE A 269 49.35 -19.43 -13.85
N ARG A 270 50.29 -19.90 -13.03
CA ARG A 270 51.72 -19.92 -13.37
C ARG A 270 52.20 -21.26 -13.86
N GLU A 271 51.64 -22.35 -13.34
CA GLU A 271 52.03 -23.69 -13.74
C GLU A 271 50.80 -24.60 -13.73
N VAL A 272 50.79 -25.60 -14.61
CA VAL A 272 49.67 -26.55 -14.71
C VAL A 272 50.21 -27.96 -14.58
N TYR A 273 49.69 -28.68 -13.60
CA TYR A 273 50.07 -30.04 -13.27
C TYR A 273 48.93 -31.00 -13.62
N LYS A 274 49.22 -32.06 -14.36
CA LYS A 274 48.26 -33.15 -14.61
C LYS A 274 48.60 -34.31 -13.70
N ILE A 275 47.75 -34.57 -12.71
CA ILE A 275 47.98 -35.62 -11.71
C ILE A 275 47.00 -36.77 -11.98
N SER A 276 47.55 -37.96 -12.21
CA SER A 276 46.75 -39.18 -12.40
C SER A 276 45.84 -39.42 -11.19
N LYS A 277 44.53 -39.58 -11.44
CA LYS A 277 43.42 -39.74 -10.44
C LYS A 277 42.88 -38.46 -9.78
N VAL A 278 43.53 -37.30 -9.90
CA VAL A 278 43.07 -36.04 -9.27
C VAL A 278 42.60 -35.01 -10.33
N GLY A 279 43.09 -35.11 -11.56
CA GLY A 279 42.74 -34.18 -12.65
C GLY A 279 43.81 -33.10 -12.87
N THR A 280 43.42 -32.01 -13.52
CA THR A 280 44.28 -30.85 -13.78
C THR A 280 44.30 -29.92 -12.55
N VAL A 281 45.49 -29.70 -11.99
CA VAL A 281 45.72 -28.80 -10.85
C VAL A 281 46.58 -27.63 -11.33
N ALA A 282 46.12 -26.42 -11.13
CA ALA A 282 46.85 -25.21 -11.47
C ALA A 282 47.61 -24.70 -10.23
N GLY A 283 48.92 -24.51 -10.39
CA GLY A 283 49.76 -23.75 -9.48
C GLY A 283 49.62 -22.27 -9.80
N CYS A 284 49.09 -21.52 -8.84
CA CYS A 284 48.61 -20.17 -9.05
C CYS A 284 49.16 -19.19 -8.02
N TYR A 285 49.23 -17.92 -8.41
CA TYR A 285 49.62 -16.82 -7.55
C TYR A 285 48.45 -15.86 -7.38
N VAL A 286 48.06 -15.58 -6.14
CA VAL A 286 46.96 -14.65 -5.86
C VAL A 286 47.47 -13.21 -6.03
N LEU A 287 46.99 -12.54 -7.08
CA LEU A 287 47.35 -11.15 -7.39
C LEU A 287 46.68 -10.20 -6.42
N GLU A 288 45.35 -10.32 -6.27
CA GLU A 288 44.53 -9.41 -5.48
C GLU A 288 43.43 -10.16 -4.73
N GLY A 289 43.03 -9.62 -3.57
CA GLY A 289 41.91 -10.14 -2.78
C GLY A 289 42.17 -11.49 -2.08
N VAL A 290 41.15 -12.34 -2.06
CA VAL A 290 41.16 -13.64 -1.38
C VAL A 290 40.48 -14.71 -2.24
N VAL A 291 41.06 -15.91 -2.24
CA VAL A 291 40.48 -17.11 -2.85
C VAL A 291 39.87 -17.95 -1.76
N ARG A 292 38.57 -18.25 -1.85
CA ARG A 292 37.87 -19.15 -0.93
C ARG A 292 37.53 -20.47 -1.62
N ARG A 293 37.66 -21.57 -0.88
CA ARG A 293 37.21 -22.89 -1.36
C ARG A 293 35.70 -22.91 -1.55
N GLY A 294 35.21 -23.43 -2.68
CA GLY A 294 33.78 -23.47 -3.02
C GLY A 294 33.21 -22.13 -3.53
N ALA A 295 34.06 -21.11 -3.74
CA ALA A 295 33.65 -19.89 -4.42
C ALA A 295 33.45 -20.14 -5.92
N ARG A 296 32.63 -19.29 -6.56
CA ARG A 296 32.51 -19.29 -8.02
C ARG A 296 33.70 -18.60 -8.65
N ILE A 297 34.02 -19.03 -9.86
CA ILE A 297 35.16 -18.52 -10.60
C ILE A 297 34.81 -18.29 -12.05
N ARG A 298 35.46 -17.30 -12.65
CA ARG A 298 35.55 -17.12 -14.09
C ARG A 298 36.98 -17.28 -14.54
N LEU A 299 37.16 -18.14 -15.54
CA LEU A 299 38.41 -18.30 -16.25
C LEU A 299 38.48 -17.28 -17.38
N LEU A 300 39.48 -16.42 -17.34
CA LEU A 300 39.77 -15.42 -18.36
C LEU A 300 41.07 -15.77 -19.08
N ARG A 301 41.03 -15.70 -20.40
CA ARG A 301 42.21 -15.80 -21.28
C ARG A 301 42.17 -14.61 -22.22
N ASP A 302 43.24 -13.80 -22.24
CA ASP A 302 43.29 -12.55 -23.00
C ASP A 302 42.07 -11.63 -22.73
N SER A 303 41.64 -11.57 -21.47
CA SER A 303 40.45 -10.82 -21.01
C SER A 303 39.10 -11.31 -21.56
N VAL A 304 39.03 -12.51 -22.13
CA VAL A 304 37.79 -13.16 -22.57
C VAL A 304 37.40 -14.28 -21.61
N VAL A 305 36.13 -14.33 -21.19
CA VAL A 305 35.61 -15.40 -20.33
C VAL A 305 35.52 -16.70 -21.13
N ILE A 306 36.33 -17.69 -20.74
CA ILE A 306 36.39 -19.01 -21.37
C ILE A 306 35.50 -20.01 -20.62
N HIS A 307 35.37 -19.87 -19.30
CA HIS A 307 34.58 -20.77 -18.47
C HIS A 307 34.05 -20.05 -17.22
N ASP A 308 32.83 -20.39 -16.82
CA ASP A 308 32.23 -20.03 -15.54
C ASP A 308 31.93 -21.31 -14.76
N GLY A 309 32.46 -21.42 -13.55
CA GLY A 309 32.39 -22.66 -12.78
C GLY A 309 32.63 -22.45 -11.28
N GLU A 310 32.87 -23.55 -10.59
CA GLU A 310 33.10 -23.56 -9.15
C GLU A 310 34.49 -24.13 -8.84
N LEU A 311 35.13 -23.57 -7.82
CA LEU A 311 36.44 -24.03 -7.35
C LEU A 311 36.28 -25.30 -6.51
N ASP A 312 36.88 -26.40 -6.99
CA ASP A 312 36.71 -27.75 -6.43
C ASP A 312 37.64 -28.01 -5.23
N SER A 313 38.93 -27.67 -5.39
CA SER A 313 39.91 -27.79 -4.30
C SER A 313 40.82 -26.57 -4.23
N LEU A 314 41.21 -26.23 -3.01
CA LEU A 314 42.17 -25.16 -2.70
C LEU A 314 43.20 -25.70 -1.73
N LYS A 315 44.45 -25.71 -2.16
CA LYS A 315 45.59 -26.20 -1.38
C LYS A 315 46.68 -25.16 -1.30
N ARG A 316 47.40 -25.14 -0.19
CA ARG A 316 48.64 -24.40 -0.07
C ARG A 316 49.74 -25.40 0.23
N PHE A 317 50.71 -25.51 -0.67
CA PHE A 317 51.67 -26.62 -0.68
C PHE A 317 50.98 -27.99 -0.71
N LYS A 318 50.91 -28.70 0.41
CA LYS A 318 50.29 -30.03 0.51
C LYS A 318 49.00 -30.04 1.32
N ASP A 319 48.66 -28.93 1.98
CA ASP A 319 47.55 -28.85 2.92
C ASP A 319 46.31 -28.21 2.28
N ASP A 320 45.14 -28.81 2.53
CA ASP A 320 43.85 -28.24 2.17
C ASP A 320 43.55 -27.02 3.04
N VAL A 321 43.30 -25.87 2.40
CA VAL A 321 43.05 -24.60 3.09
C VAL A 321 41.69 -24.04 2.73
N ARG A 322 41.08 -23.30 3.66
CA ARG A 322 39.76 -22.67 3.44
C ARG A 322 39.86 -21.41 2.60
N GLU A 323 40.91 -20.63 2.81
CA GLU A 323 41.15 -19.39 2.08
C GLU A 323 42.65 -19.12 1.88
N VAL A 324 42.98 -18.42 0.79
CA VAL A 324 44.34 -17.93 0.49
C VAL A 324 44.26 -16.46 0.10
N LYS A 325 45.10 -15.63 0.73
CA LYS A 325 45.12 -14.17 0.52
C LYS A 325 46.13 -13.77 -0.56
N ALA A 326 45.97 -12.56 -1.10
CA ALA A 326 46.91 -11.94 -2.03
C ALA A 326 48.37 -12.03 -1.54
N GLY A 327 49.28 -12.23 -2.49
CA GLY A 327 50.71 -12.36 -2.22
C GLY A 327 51.19 -13.77 -1.87
N PHE A 328 50.30 -14.76 -1.87
CA PHE A 328 50.65 -16.16 -1.61
C PHE A 328 50.40 -17.07 -2.82
N GLU A 329 51.22 -18.11 -2.94
CA GLU A 329 51.02 -19.21 -3.89
C GLU A 329 49.99 -20.22 -3.36
N CYS A 330 49.18 -20.75 -4.27
CA CYS A 330 48.21 -21.80 -4.00
C CYS A 330 48.10 -22.77 -5.17
N GLY A 331 47.66 -23.99 -4.88
CA GLY A 331 47.21 -24.96 -5.87
C GLY A 331 45.68 -24.98 -5.87
N LEU A 332 45.07 -24.88 -7.04
CA LEU A 332 43.62 -24.96 -7.19
C LEU A 332 43.22 -25.93 -8.30
N SER A 333 42.03 -26.52 -8.15
CA SER A 333 41.37 -27.29 -9.21
C SER A 333 40.00 -26.70 -9.48
N VAL A 334 39.62 -26.65 -10.76
CA VAL A 334 38.33 -26.14 -11.22
C VAL A 334 37.45 -27.33 -11.58
N LYS A 335 36.20 -27.31 -11.14
CA LYS A 335 35.27 -28.41 -11.40
C LYS A 335 34.98 -28.51 -12.90
N ASN A 336 35.14 -29.70 -13.48
CA ASN A 336 34.85 -30.00 -14.90
C ASN A 336 35.65 -29.17 -15.93
N VAL A 337 36.86 -28.70 -15.59
CA VAL A 337 37.74 -28.00 -16.52
C VAL A 337 39.13 -28.64 -16.55
N ASP A 338 39.52 -29.13 -17.73
CA ASP A 338 40.84 -29.73 -17.95
C ASP A 338 41.76 -28.86 -18.84
N ASP A 339 41.25 -27.82 -19.50
CA ASP A 339 42.02 -26.91 -20.38
C ASP A 339 42.49 -25.63 -19.67
N LEU A 340 43.15 -25.78 -18.52
CA LEU A 340 43.84 -24.68 -17.85
C LEU A 340 45.21 -24.46 -18.51
N LYS A 341 45.56 -23.22 -18.82
CA LYS A 341 46.84 -22.85 -19.42
C LYS A 341 47.60 -21.86 -18.54
N GLN A 342 48.92 -21.91 -18.65
CA GLN A 342 49.79 -20.90 -18.04
C GLN A 342 49.49 -19.52 -18.64
N GLY A 343 49.37 -18.52 -17.78
CA GLY A 343 48.98 -17.15 -18.16
C GLY A 343 47.47 -16.88 -18.11
N ASP A 344 46.63 -17.90 -17.90
CA ASP A 344 45.21 -17.68 -17.67
C ASP A 344 44.99 -16.97 -16.31
N GLN A 345 43.94 -16.15 -16.23
CA GLN A 345 43.50 -15.49 -15.00
C GLN A 345 42.19 -16.09 -14.50
N LEU A 346 42.05 -16.19 -13.17
CA LEU A 346 40.85 -16.64 -12.49
C LEU A 346 40.31 -15.50 -11.64
N GLU A 347 39.15 -14.98 -12.03
CA GLU A 347 38.38 -14.06 -11.20
C GLU A 347 37.49 -14.89 -10.26
N VAL A 348 37.72 -14.77 -8.96
CA VAL A 348 36.94 -15.45 -7.92
C VAL A 348 35.86 -14.49 -7.45
N TYR A 349 34.61 -14.94 -7.40
CA TYR A 349 33.48 -14.13 -6.96
C TYR A 349 32.51 -14.94 -6.10
N GLU A 350 31.76 -14.24 -5.24
CA GLU A 350 30.63 -14.81 -4.52
C GLU A 350 29.34 -14.11 -4.91
N ILE A 351 28.23 -14.86 -4.84
CA ILE A 351 26.90 -14.30 -5.02
C ILE A 351 26.42 -13.82 -3.66
N VAL A 352 26.25 -12.51 -3.51
CA VAL A 352 25.70 -11.89 -2.32
C VAL A 352 24.24 -11.57 -2.57
N GLU A 353 23.37 -12.06 -1.71
CA GLU A 353 21.95 -11.70 -1.71
C GLU A 353 21.78 -10.29 -1.11
N VAL A 354 21.36 -9.34 -1.95
CA VAL A 354 21.06 -7.96 -1.55
C VAL A 354 19.55 -7.79 -1.47
N SER A 355 19.04 -7.39 -0.30
CA SER A 355 17.61 -7.11 -0.14
C SER A 355 17.21 -5.90 -1.00
N ARG A 356 16.19 -6.09 -1.85
CA ARG A 356 15.64 -5.03 -2.70
C ARG A 356 14.67 -4.14 -1.91
N THR A 357 14.62 -2.86 -2.26
CA THR A 357 13.66 -1.90 -1.70
C THR A 357 12.79 -1.32 -2.81
N LEU A 358 11.51 -1.12 -2.52
CA LEU A 358 10.58 -0.40 -3.40
C LEU A 358 10.82 1.10 -3.41
#